data_AF-A0A292GM90-F1
#
_entry.id   AF-A0A292GM90-F1
#
_cell.length_a   1.000
_cell.length_b   1.000
_cell.length_c   1.000
_cell.angle_alpha   90.00
_cell.angle_beta   90.00
_cell.angle_gamma   90.00
#
_symmetry.space_group_name_H-M   'P 1'
#
loop_
_entity.id
_entity.type
_entity.pdbx_description
1 polymer ?
#
loop_
_entity_poly.entity_id
_entity_poly.type
_entity_poly.pdbx_seq_one_letter_code
_entity_poly.pdbx_strand_id
1 'polypeptide(L)'
;MSPNDYAHELNRQLIYLISFVRSVNELDLAAALLGEFRGMQDAGWSTVQTAHEAFTEMQALGSQKEPLTTAQYRQMLCLYTHLAEAGGVYESLINLIGVIQLKPYNLWPFQDLVRVKKSPGRVIGPNANAMFRRLAEQAAGIGMSRLSELLEMTFRDDIRNGIAHADYIIGRDGLRLRRRNGGNPFVLSHPEVNEALNVGMMFFDLLKQLLGQAAQFFRPARTIIGRFSLNPPMPWTVELKEDGSFSISGSSPGPRTDATFDRQERINNRLGGRVMMAYACSPSVWGDLQAEIRALGFEVPIVELDATQLAELEVAIAQHGLGKHPELPEEGLLLAMPQGFCRIADIDTFHAELPEVEELEIS
;
A
#
# COMPACT_ATOMS: atom_id res chain seq x y z
N MET A 1 -9.84 -9.56 -14.69
CA MET A 1 -8.78 -8.59 -15.01
C MET A 1 -7.58 -9.42 -15.39
N SER A 2 -6.96 -9.18 -16.55
CA SER A 2 -5.79 -9.98 -16.93
C SER A 2 -4.61 -9.69 -15.96
N PRO A 3 -3.62 -10.59 -15.84
CA PRO A 3 -2.44 -10.33 -15.01
C PRO A 3 -1.68 -9.06 -15.40
N ASN A 4 -1.61 -8.74 -16.69
CA ASN A 4 -0.94 -7.54 -17.16
C ASN A 4 -1.71 -6.27 -16.75
N ASP A 5 -3.04 -6.25 -16.96
CA ASP A 5 -3.86 -5.12 -16.50
C ASP A 5 -3.73 -4.94 -14.98
N TYR A 6 -3.72 -6.05 -14.24
CA TYR A 6 -3.50 -6.04 -12.79
C TYR A 6 -2.15 -5.42 -12.42
N ALA A 7 -1.07 -5.82 -13.09
CA ALA A 7 0.27 -5.31 -12.81
C ALA A 7 0.39 -3.80 -13.11
N HIS A 8 -0.13 -3.33 -14.24
CA HIS A 8 -0.13 -1.89 -14.56
C HIS A 8 -0.94 -1.07 -13.55
N GLU A 9 -2.14 -1.54 -13.21
CA GLU A 9 -3.01 -0.88 -12.23
C GLU A 9 -2.38 -0.87 -10.83
N LEU A 10 -1.81 -1.99 -10.40
CA LEU A 10 -1.13 -2.10 -9.12
C LEU A 10 0.10 -1.20 -9.06
N ASN A 11 0.95 -1.22 -10.08
CA ASN A 11 2.13 -0.36 -10.16
C ASN A 11 1.75 1.11 -9.98
N ARG A 12 0.75 1.57 -10.74
CA ARG A 12 0.22 2.92 -10.64
C ARG A 12 -0.27 3.25 -9.23
N GLN A 13 -1.11 2.39 -8.64
CA GLN A 13 -1.68 2.64 -7.31
C GLN A 13 -0.62 2.59 -6.20
N LEU A 14 0.39 1.74 -6.30
CA LEU A 14 1.50 1.68 -5.34
C LEU A 14 2.41 2.91 -5.45
N ILE A 15 2.70 3.39 -6.66
CA ILE A 15 3.44 4.65 -6.88
C ILE A 15 2.69 5.83 -6.27
N TYR A 16 1.37 5.90 -6.49
CA TYR A 16 0.53 6.91 -5.86
C TYR A 16 0.61 6.83 -4.33
N LEU A 17 0.40 5.64 -3.74
CA LEU A 17 0.48 5.45 -2.30
C LEU A 17 1.84 5.92 -1.75
N ILE A 18 2.96 5.43 -2.30
CA ILE A 18 4.30 5.76 -1.81
C ILE A 18 4.57 7.26 -1.91
N SER A 19 4.16 7.90 -3.02
CA SER A 19 4.33 9.34 -3.23
C SER A 19 3.51 10.18 -2.26
N PHE A 20 2.26 9.75 -1.99
CA PHE A 20 1.40 10.38 -1.00
C PHE A 20 1.94 10.20 0.42
N VAL A 21 2.37 9.00 0.79
CA VAL A 21 2.98 8.70 2.11
C VAL A 21 4.21 9.56 2.33
N ARG A 22 5.10 9.66 1.33
CA ARG A 22 6.30 10.50 1.39
C ARG A 22 5.96 11.95 1.72
N SER A 23 4.91 12.46 1.09
CA SER A 23 4.45 13.83 1.29
C SER A 23 3.84 14.00 2.69
N VAL A 24 3.04 13.04 3.16
CA VAL A 24 2.40 13.08 4.50
C VAL A 24 3.42 13.04 5.64
N ASN A 25 4.34 12.07 5.61
CA ASN A 25 5.42 11.93 6.59
C ASN A 25 6.57 11.10 6.00
N GLU A 26 7.61 11.77 5.51
CA GLU A 26 8.79 11.14 4.91
C GLU A 26 9.56 10.22 5.91
N LEU A 27 9.46 10.49 7.21
CA LEU A 27 10.14 9.70 8.23
C LEU A 27 9.41 8.39 8.55
N ASP A 28 8.08 8.42 8.66
CA ASP A 28 7.29 7.19 8.82
C ASP A 28 7.28 6.36 7.53
N LEU A 29 7.43 6.99 6.34
CA LEU A 29 7.75 6.26 5.11
C LEU A 29 9.02 5.43 5.29
N ALA A 30 10.13 6.04 5.71
CA ALA A 30 11.40 5.35 5.93
C ALA A 30 11.25 4.16 6.90
N ALA A 31 10.44 4.33 7.95
CA ALA A 31 10.11 3.28 8.91
C ALA A 31 9.34 2.11 8.27
N ALA A 32 8.41 2.42 7.36
CA ALA A 32 7.56 1.44 6.71
C ALA A 32 8.27 0.67 5.58
N LEU A 33 9.36 1.20 5.01
CA LEU A 33 10.07 0.58 3.88
C LEU A 33 10.74 -0.76 4.21
N LEU A 34 11.19 -0.95 5.45
CA LEU A 34 11.72 -2.23 5.88
C LEU A 34 10.64 -2.97 6.66
N GLY A 35 10.24 -4.13 6.15
CA GLY A 35 9.36 -5.01 6.90
C GLY A 35 10.06 -5.49 8.17
N GLU A 36 9.31 -5.55 9.27
CA GLU A 36 9.72 -6.12 10.56
C GLU A 36 10.88 -5.41 11.29
N PHE A 37 10.69 -4.17 11.76
CA PHE A 37 11.55 -3.56 12.79
C PHE A 37 11.24 -4.12 14.19
N ARG A 38 11.43 -5.43 14.40
CA ARG A 38 11.05 -6.08 15.67
C ARG A 38 12.19 -6.11 16.69
N GLY A 39 12.70 -4.93 17.05
CA GLY A 39 13.58 -4.74 18.21
C GLY A 39 14.72 -5.76 18.33
N MET A 40 14.87 -6.37 19.53
CA MET A 40 15.97 -7.28 19.88
C MET A 40 15.79 -8.66 19.22
N GLN A 41 15.99 -8.73 17.92
CA GLN A 41 16.10 -9.97 17.15
C GLN A 41 17.55 -10.16 16.70
N ASP A 42 18.08 -11.36 16.91
CA ASP A 42 19.38 -11.74 16.37
C ASP A 42 19.32 -11.85 14.83
N ALA A 43 20.49 -11.99 14.18
CA ALA A 43 20.54 -12.32 12.76
C ALA A 43 19.76 -13.60 12.45
N GLY A 44 18.99 -13.61 11.35
CA GLY A 44 18.23 -14.77 10.87
C GLY A 44 16.75 -14.83 11.27
N TRP A 45 16.19 -13.77 11.87
CA TRP A 45 14.78 -13.71 12.30
C TRP A 45 13.86 -12.88 11.38
N SER A 46 14.29 -12.56 10.16
CA SER A 46 13.48 -11.81 9.18
C SER A 46 12.62 -12.75 8.35
N THR A 47 11.29 -12.66 8.51
CA THR A 47 10.36 -13.40 7.65
C THR A 47 10.24 -12.79 6.27
N VAL A 48 10.54 -11.49 6.13
CA VAL A 48 10.67 -10.80 4.83
C VAL A 48 11.77 -11.45 3.99
N GLN A 49 12.93 -11.75 4.58
CA GLN A 49 14.02 -12.43 3.89
C GLN A 49 13.57 -13.80 3.34
N THR A 50 12.92 -14.62 4.19
CA THR A 50 12.39 -15.92 3.76
C THR A 50 11.36 -15.79 2.64
N ALA A 51 10.50 -14.77 2.68
CA ALA A 51 9.53 -14.51 1.62
C ALA A 51 10.22 -14.16 0.29
N HIS A 52 11.30 -13.37 0.33
CA HIS A 52 12.11 -13.07 -0.86
C HIS A 52 12.77 -14.32 -1.44
N GLU A 53 13.31 -15.20 -0.59
CA GLU A 53 13.91 -16.48 -1.00
C GLU A 53 12.86 -17.39 -1.66
N ALA A 54 11.68 -17.55 -1.04
CA ALA A 54 10.56 -18.31 -1.59
C ALA A 54 10.08 -17.74 -2.94
N PHE A 55 10.07 -16.41 -3.08
CA PHE A 55 9.74 -15.76 -4.34
C PHE A 55 10.77 -16.05 -5.43
N THR A 56 12.06 -16.02 -5.13
CA THR A 56 13.12 -16.38 -6.08
C THR A 56 13.02 -17.84 -6.52
N GLU A 57 12.70 -18.76 -5.61
CA GLU A 57 12.43 -20.16 -5.96
C GLU A 57 11.20 -20.29 -6.89
N MET A 58 10.15 -19.51 -6.62
CA MET A 58 8.94 -19.49 -7.44
C MET A 58 9.22 -18.97 -8.86
N GLN A 59 9.99 -17.88 -8.99
CA GLN A 59 10.45 -17.37 -10.28
C GLN A 59 11.28 -18.41 -11.05
N ALA A 60 12.24 -19.06 -10.38
CA ALA A 60 13.08 -20.08 -11.02
C ALA A 60 12.28 -21.26 -11.57
N LEU A 61 11.19 -21.66 -10.90
CA LEU A 61 10.26 -22.65 -11.43
C LEU A 61 9.44 -22.10 -12.59
N GLY A 62 8.95 -20.86 -12.48
CA GLY A 62 8.08 -20.23 -13.47
C GLY A 62 8.78 -19.93 -14.80
N SER A 63 10.09 -19.68 -14.77
CA SER A 63 10.90 -19.39 -15.96
C SER A 63 11.35 -20.64 -16.74
N GLN A 64 10.92 -21.84 -16.34
CA GLN A 64 11.26 -23.06 -17.08
C GLN A 64 10.57 -23.08 -18.45
N LYS A 65 11.33 -23.44 -19.50
CA LYS A 65 10.79 -23.58 -20.86
C LYS A 65 9.96 -24.85 -21.05
N GLU A 66 10.32 -25.90 -20.31
CA GLU A 66 9.62 -27.17 -20.35
C GLU A 66 8.37 -27.13 -19.46
N PRO A 67 7.29 -27.84 -19.83
CA PRO A 67 6.11 -27.96 -18.97
C PRO A 67 6.48 -28.52 -17.59
N LEU A 68 5.96 -27.90 -16.54
CA LEU A 68 6.18 -28.35 -15.17
C LEU A 68 5.67 -29.78 -14.98
N THR A 69 6.49 -30.62 -14.37
CA THR A 69 6.04 -31.91 -13.85
C THR A 69 5.00 -31.70 -12.73
N THR A 70 4.19 -32.71 -12.42
CA THR A 70 3.21 -32.62 -11.32
C THR A 70 3.85 -32.29 -9.97
N ALA A 71 5.09 -32.74 -9.74
CA ALA A 71 5.83 -32.41 -8.52
C ALA A 71 6.23 -30.94 -8.47
N GLN A 72 6.75 -30.40 -9.57
CA GLN A 72 7.10 -28.98 -9.67
C GLN A 72 5.87 -28.07 -9.62
N TYR A 73 4.75 -28.47 -10.25
CA TYR A 73 3.51 -27.73 -10.16
C TYR A 73 2.97 -27.69 -8.72
N ARG A 74 3.12 -28.80 -7.97
CA ARG A 74 2.83 -28.82 -6.53
C ARG A 74 3.74 -27.86 -5.75
N GLN A 75 5.04 -27.84 -6.06
CA GLN A 75 5.98 -26.91 -5.44
C GLN A 75 5.59 -25.45 -5.70
N MET A 76 5.24 -25.11 -6.95
CA MET A 76 4.75 -23.79 -7.33
C MET A 76 3.54 -23.36 -6.50
N LEU A 77 2.55 -24.25 -6.35
CA LEU A 77 1.34 -24.00 -5.55
C LEU A 77 1.65 -23.84 -4.05
N CYS A 78 2.61 -24.59 -3.52
CA CYS A 78 3.09 -24.45 -2.15
C CYS A 78 3.80 -23.09 -1.93
N LEU A 79 4.66 -22.67 -2.86
CA LEU A 79 5.35 -21.39 -2.81
C LEU A 79 4.37 -20.21 -2.92
N TYR A 80 3.37 -20.30 -3.80
CA TYR A 80 2.27 -19.34 -3.87
C TYR A 80 1.56 -19.17 -2.52
N THR A 81 1.25 -20.30 -1.87
CA THR A 81 0.63 -20.31 -0.53
C THR A 81 1.56 -19.72 0.51
N HIS A 82 2.87 -20.00 0.43
CA HIS A 82 3.88 -19.41 1.31
C HIS A 82 3.87 -17.88 1.19
N LEU A 83 3.93 -17.35 -0.03
CA LEU A 83 3.92 -15.91 -0.27
C LEU A 83 2.62 -15.28 0.24
N ALA A 84 1.45 -15.89 0.00
CA ALA A 84 0.18 -15.38 0.52
C ALA A 84 0.17 -15.19 2.05
N GLU A 85 0.96 -15.99 2.78
CA GLU A 85 1.04 -15.98 4.24
C GLU A 85 2.24 -15.18 4.78
N ALA A 86 3.04 -14.56 3.91
CA ALA A 86 4.25 -13.82 4.25
C ALA A 86 3.95 -12.47 4.93
N GLY A 87 3.38 -12.52 6.13
CA GLY A 87 2.90 -11.35 6.88
C GLY A 87 3.91 -10.22 6.98
N GLY A 88 5.20 -10.53 7.20
CA GLY A 88 6.25 -9.51 7.33
C GLY A 88 6.36 -8.57 6.12
N VAL A 89 6.12 -9.05 4.91
CA VAL A 89 6.13 -8.22 3.68
C VAL A 89 4.93 -7.26 3.67
N TYR A 90 3.79 -7.73 4.17
CA TYR A 90 2.53 -6.98 4.17
C TYR A 90 2.43 -5.98 5.33
N GLU A 91 3.26 -6.15 6.37
CA GLU A 91 3.43 -5.18 7.45
C GLU A 91 3.95 -3.84 6.95
N SER A 92 4.81 -3.83 5.92
CA SER A 92 5.23 -2.58 5.27
C SER A 92 4.04 -1.87 4.62
N LEU A 93 3.24 -2.59 3.83
CA LEU A 93 2.12 -1.99 3.09
C LEU A 93 1.04 -1.41 4.02
N ILE A 94 0.67 -2.13 5.09
CA ILE A 94 -0.30 -1.62 6.06
C ILE A 94 0.25 -0.41 6.84
N ASN A 95 1.55 -0.36 7.12
CA ASN A 95 2.17 0.80 7.76
C ASN A 95 2.18 2.00 6.81
N LEU A 96 2.46 1.82 5.51
CA LEU A 96 2.33 2.87 4.50
C LEU A 96 0.92 3.47 4.49
N ILE A 97 -0.12 2.62 4.46
CA ILE A 97 -1.51 3.07 4.56
C ILE A 97 -1.77 3.79 5.90
N GLY A 98 -1.19 3.30 6.98
CA GLY A 98 -1.26 3.91 8.31
C GLY A 98 -0.70 5.33 8.38
N VAL A 99 0.37 5.62 7.63
CA VAL A 99 0.94 6.98 7.55
C VAL A 99 -0.09 7.97 7.00
N ILE A 100 -0.82 7.62 5.95
CA ILE A 100 -1.89 8.47 5.40
C ILE A 100 -2.97 8.75 6.45
N GLN A 101 -3.28 7.76 7.28
CA GLN A 101 -4.22 7.88 8.40
C GLN A 101 -3.65 8.64 9.60
N LEU A 102 -2.44 9.19 9.49
CA LEU A 102 -1.71 9.88 10.56
C LEU A 102 -1.48 8.98 11.78
N LYS A 103 -1.43 7.66 11.56
CA LYS A 103 -1.08 6.69 12.59
C LYS A 103 0.44 6.58 12.68
N PRO A 104 0.99 6.50 13.90
CA PRO A 104 2.41 6.22 14.07
C PRO A 104 2.77 4.86 13.47
N TYR A 105 4.02 4.71 13.04
CA TYR A 105 4.58 3.41 12.67
C TYR A 105 4.30 2.36 13.77
N ASN A 106 3.77 1.21 13.36
CA ASN A 106 3.38 0.11 14.24
C ASN A 106 4.22 -1.13 13.95
N LEU A 107 4.91 -1.65 14.99
CA LEU A 107 5.72 -2.86 14.91
C LEU A 107 4.89 -4.12 14.64
N TRP A 108 3.62 -4.13 15.02
CA TRP A 108 2.70 -5.26 14.89
C TRP A 108 1.34 -4.80 14.35
N PRO A 109 1.27 -4.37 13.08
CA PRO A 109 0.07 -3.74 12.54
C PRO A 109 -1.13 -4.69 12.39
N PHE A 110 -0.89 -6.01 12.47
CA PHE A 110 -1.93 -7.04 12.45
C PHE A 110 -2.23 -7.66 13.82
N GLN A 111 -1.71 -7.09 14.92
CA GLN A 111 -1.87 -7.66 16.26
C GLN A 111 -3.35 -7.76 16.68
N ASP A 112 -4.18 -6.81 16.25
CA ASP A 112 -5.61 -6.79 16.57
C ASP A 112 -6.42 -7.89 15.86
N LEU A 113 -5.85 -8.51 14.82
CA LEU A 113 -6.43 -9.68 14.16
C LEU A 113 -6.12 -10.99 14.90
N VAL A 114 -5.18 -10.98 15.85
CA VAL A 114 -4.79 -12.15 16.62
C VAL A 114 -5.93 -12.56 17.56
N ARG A 115 -6.30 -13.85 17.51
CA ARG A 115 -7.36 -14.41 18.36
C ARG A 115 -6.77 -15.27 19.45
N VAL A 116 -7.25 -15.10 20.68
CA VAL A 116 -6.88 -15.97 21.81
C VAL A 116 -8.03 -16.95 22.06
N LYS A 117 -7.81 -18.23 21.75
CA LYS A 117 -8.77 -19.29 22.09
C LYS A 117 -8.71 -19.54 23.60
N LYS A 118 -9.87 -19.54 24.27
CA LYS A 118 -9.95 -19.73 25.73
C LYS A 118 -9.65 -21.16 26.18
N SER A 119 -9.95 -22.18 25.36
CA SER A 119 -9.68 -23.58 25.70
C SER A 119 -9.48 -24.46 24.45
N PRO A 120 -8.30 -25.10 24.27
CA PRO A 120 -7.06 -24.84 25.00
C PRO A 120 -6.56 -23.41 24.73
N GLY A 121 -5.85 -22.82 25.71
CA GLY A 121 -5.24 -21.51 25.61
C GLY A 121 -4.26 -21.45 24.45
N ARG A 122 -4.66 -20.89 23.31
CA ARG A 122 -3.83 -20.81 22.10
C ARG A 122 -4.00 -19.46 21.42
N VAL A 123 -2.88 -18.83 21.13
CA VAL A 123 -2.81 -17.66 20.25
C VAL A 123 -2.90 -18.14 18.81
N ILE A 124 -3.84 -17.58 18.06
CA ILE A 124 -4.09 -17.87 16.66
C ILE A 124 -3.78 -16.57 15.91
N GLY A 125 -2.67 -16.56 15.17
CA GLY A 125 -2.32 -15.45 14.29
C GLY A 125 -3.36 -15.26 13.18
N PRO A 126 -3.39 -14.07 12.55
CA PRO A 126 -4.19 -13.85 11.36
C PRO A 126 -3.77 -14.79 10.24
N ASN A 127 -4.72 -15.16 9.38
CA ASN A 127 -4.43 -15.82 8.12
C ASN A 127 -4.33 -14.80 6.98
N ALA A 128 -3.75 -15.19 5.85
CA ALA A 128 -3.66 -14.38 4.64
C ALA A 128 -4.95 -13.60 4.31
N ASN A 129 -6.10 -14.29 4.28
CA ASN A 129 -7.37 -13.66 3.90
C ASN A 129 -7.77 -12.53 4.85
N ALA A 130 -7.54 -12.70 6.16
CA ALA A 130 -7.80 -11.65 7.14
C ALA A 130 -6.82 -10.46 6.97
N MET A 131 -5.55 -10.73 6.65
CA MET A 131 -4.56 -9.68 6.39
C MET A 131 -4.89 -8.88 5.11
N PHE A 132 -5.16 -9.56 4.00
CA PHE A 132 -5.51 -8.91 2.72
C PHE A 132 -6.83 -8.17 2.78
N ARG A 133 -7.85 -8.73 3.45
CA ARG A 133 -9.08 -7.98 3.71
C ARG A 133 -8.81 -6.72 4.53
N ARG A 134 -7.97 -6.80 5.58
CA ARG A 134 -7.61 -5.62 6.36
C ARG A 134 -6.86 -4.58 5.51
N LEU A 135 -5.93 -5.01 4.66
CA LEU A 135 -5.22 -4.12 3.73
C LEU A 135 -6.20 -3.40 2.80
N ALA A 136 -7.12 -4.14 2.18
CA ALA A 136 -8.15 -3.61 1.31
C ALA A 136 -9.06 -2.60 2.05
N GLU A 137 -9.61 -2.99 3.20
CA GLU A 137 -10.44 -2.12 4.05
C GLU A 137 -9.72 -0.81 4.40
N GLN A 138 -8.42 -0.86 4.72
CA GLN A 138 -7.66 0.35 5.06
C GLN A 138 -7.33 1.19 3.82
N ALA A 139 -7.03 0.57 2.67
CA ALA A 139 -6.85 1.26 1.39
C ALA A 139 -8.12 2.01 0.96
N ALA A 140 -9.28 1.36 1.07
CA ALA A 140 -10.58 2.00 0.86
C ALA A 140 -10.80 3.14 1.88
N GLY A 141 -10.45 2.92 3.15
CA GLY A 141 -10.57 3.91 4.22
C GLY A 141 -9.79 5.21 3.97
N ILE A 142 -8.65 5.14 3.28
CA ILE A 142 -7.87 6.33 2.88
C ILE A 142 -8.35 6.95 1.56
N GLY A 143 -9.36 6.37 0.90
CA GLY A 143 -9.91 6.83 -0.36
C GLY A 143 -9.24 6.28 -1.61
N MET A 144 -8.45 5.19 -1.52
CA MET A 144 -7.84 4.50 -2.67
C MET A 144 -8.61 3.22 -2.99
N SER A 145 -9.81 3.35 -3.56
CA SER A 145 -10.72 2.24 -3.85
C SER A 145 -10.13 1.23 -4.83
N ARG A 146 -9.40 1.68 -5.86
CA ARG A 146 -8.77 0.76 -6.82
C ARG A 146 -7.67 -0.08 -6.17
N LEU A 147 -6.86 0.53 -5.30
CA LEU A 147 -5.88 -0.24 -4.52
C LEU A 147 -6.57 -1.29 -3.65
N SER A 148 -7.69 -0.94 -3.01
CA SER A 148 -8.50 -1.88 -2.24
C SER A 148 -8.94 -3.08 -3.09
N GLU A 149 -9.53 -2.86 -4.27
CA GLU A 149 -9.96 -3.92 -5.19
C GLU A 149 -8.81 -4.84 -5.60
N LEU A 150 -7.65 -4.25 -5.94
CA LEU A 150 -6.47 -5.01 -6.35
C LEU A 150 -5.95 -5.90 -5.21
N LEU A 151 -5.97 -5.40 -3.97
CA LEU A 151 -5.55 -6.16 -2.80
C LEU A 151 -6.51 -7.33 -2.48
N GLU A 152 -7.81 -7.17 -2.68
CA GLU A 152 -8.76 -8.27 -2.49
C GLU A 152 -8.56 -9.43 -3.46
N MET A 153 -8.06 -9.15 -4.67
CA MET A 153 -7.88 -10.16 -5.72
C MET A 153 -6.45 -10.72 -5.82
N THR A 154 -5.49 -10.20 -5.06
CA THR A 154 -4.07 -10.61 -5.14
C THR A 154 -3.88 -12.10 -4.92
N PHE A 155 -4.52 -12.67 -3.90
CA PHE A 155 -4.41 -14.08 -3.56
C PHE A 155 -5.77 -14.76 -3.56
N ARG A 156 -5.90 -15.80 -4.36
CA ARG A 156 -7.13 -16.59 -4.44
C ARG A 156 -7.27 -17.48 -3.21
N ASP A 157 -8.25 -17.15 -2.39
CA ASP A 157 -8.63 -17.87 -1.18
C ASP A 157 -8.84 -19.37 -1.39
N ASP A 158 -9.42 -19.76 -2.53
CA ASP A 158 -9.73 -21.15 -2.82
C ASP A 158 -8.49 -21.99 -3.12
N ILE A 159 -7.57 -21.48 -3.93
CA ILE A 159 -6.27 -22.11 -4.19
C ILE A 159 -5.49 -22.20 -2.87
N ARG A 160 -5.28 -21.06 -2.19
CA ARG A 160 -4.51 -21.00 -0.93
C ARG A 160 -5.04 -21.99 0.11
N ASN A 161 -6.35 -21.97 0.40
CA ASN A 161 -6.94 -22.88 1.38
C ASN A 161 -6.85 -24.35 0.94
N GLY A 162 -7.05 -24.64 -0.34
CA GLY A 162 -6.91 -25.99 -0.89
C GLY A 162 -5.52 -26.55 -0.67
N ILE A 163 -4.48 -25.77 -0.98
CA ILE A 163 -3.09 -26.19 -0.82
C ILE A 163 -2.69 -26.27 0.66
N ALA A 164 -3.00 -25.25 1.46
CA ALA A 164 -2.66 -25.17 2.89
C ALA A 164 -3.27 -26.33 3.71
N HIS A 165 -4.35 -26.94 3.23
CA HIS A 165 -5.00 -28.07 3.89
C HIS A 165 -4.82 -29.41 3.16
N ALA A 166 -4.05 -29.43 2.07
CA ALA A 166 -3.90 -30.60 1.19
C ALA A 166 -5.25 -31.14 0.66
N ASP A 167 -6.25 -30.27 0.52
CA ASP A 167 -7.62 -30.57 0.06
C ASP A 167 -7.75 -30.41 -1.47
N TYR A 168 -6.75 -30.88 -2.22
CA TYR A 168 -6.69 -30.69 -3.67
C TYR A 168 -6.22 -31.94 -4.42
N ILE A 169 -6.55 -32.00 -5.70
CA ILE A 169 -6.05 -32.99 -6.65
C ILE A 169 -5.63 -32.25 -7.92
N ILE A 170 -4.40 -32.50 -8.39
CA ILE A 170 -3.95 -32.04 -9.70
C ILE A 170 -4.44 -33.06 -10.72
N GLY A 171 -5.49 -32.71 -11.45
CA GLY A 171 -6.06 -33.51 -12.55
C GLY A 171 -5.47 -33.12 -13.91
N ARG A 172 -5.91 -33.80 -14.97
CA ARG A 172 -5.58 -33.41 -16.35
C ARG A 172 -6.34 -32.15 -16.81
N ASP A 173 -7.48 -31.90 -16.17
CA ASP A 173 -8.41 -30.81 -16.43
C ASP A 173 -8.09 -29.56 -15.58
N GLY A 174 -7.20 -29.67 -14.60
CA GLY A 174 -6.82 -28.56 -13.73
C GLY A 174 -6.69 -28.94 -12.25
N LEU A 175 -6.82 -27.93 -11.39
CA LEU A 175 -6.78 -28.07 -9.95
C LEU A 175 -8.19 -28.32 -9.40
N ARG A 176 -8.41 -29.53 -8.88
CA ARG A 176 -9.69 -29.91 -8.26
C ARG A 176 -9.63 -29.58 -6.78
N LEU A 177 -10.58 -28.78 -6.29
CA LEU A 177 -10.60 -28.31 -4.91
C LEU A 177 -11.77 -28.94 -4.15
N ARG A 178 -11.46 -29.54 -3.01
CA ARG A 178 -12.47 -30.06 -2.08
C ARG A 178 -12.79 -28.98 -1.06
N ARG A 179 -14.07 -28.57 -0.96
CA ARG A 179 -14.49 -27.61 0.07
C ARG A 179 -14.57 -28.32 1.42
N ARG A 180 -13.54 -28.17 2.25
CA ARG A 180 -13.38 -28.81 3.57
C ARG A 180 -14.60 -28.65 4.50
N ASN A 181 -15.27 -27.50 4.44
CA ASN A 181 -16.37 -27.14 5.35
C ASN A 181 -17.76 -27.32 4.72
N GLY A 182 -17.88 -28.18 3.70
CA GLY A 182 -19.12 -28.36 2.94
C GLY A 182 -19.20 -27.46 1.70
N GLY A 183 -20.02 -27.89 0.74
CA GLY A 183 -20.16 -27.27 -0.58
C GLY A 183 -19.72 -28.19 -1.72
N ASN A 184 -20.05 -27.81 -2.96
CA ASN A 184 -19.75 -28.63 -4.12
C ASN A 184 -18.26 -28.54 -4.46
N PRO A 185 -17.59 -29.68 -4.74
CA PRO A 185 -16.27 -29.66 -5.33
C PRO A 185 -16.34 -28.96 -6.67
N PHE A 186 -15.25 -28.30 -7.05
CA PHE A 186 -15.13 -27.63 -8.33
C PHE A 186 -13.72 -27.79 -8.88
N VAL A 187 -13.57 -27.49 -10.16
CA VAL A 187 -12.31 -27.59 -10.89
C VAL A 187 -11.96 -26.20 -11.38
N LEU A 188 -10.73 -25.77 -11.08
CA LEU A 188 -10.11 -24.63 -11.73
C LEU A 188 -9.26 -25.16 -12.87
N SER A 189 -9.47 -24.65 -14.07
CA SER A 189 -8.65 -25.00 -15.22
C SER A 189 -7.18 -24.57 -15.00
N HIS A 190 -6.24 -25.23 -15.67
CA HIS A 190 -4.83 -24.82 -15.60
C HIS A 190 -4.59 -23.34 -15.97
N PRO A 191 -5.25 -22.78 -17.00
CA PRO A 191 -5.16 -21.34 -17.28
C PRO A 191 -5.59 -20.46 -16.10
N GLU A 192 -6.73 -20.75 -15.45
CA GLU A 192 -7.20 -19.97 -14.30
C GLU A 192 -6.25 -20.04 -13.10
N VAL A 193 -5.61 -21.19 -12.88
CA VAL A 193 -4.62 -21.33 -11.82
C VAL A 193 -3.35 -20.54 -12.17
N ASN A 194 -2.87 -20.64 -13.41
CA ASN A 194 -1.71 -19.89 -13.87
C ASN A 194 -1.95 -18.37 -13.81
N GLU A 195 -3.15 -17.90 -14.15
CA GLU A 195 -3.53 -16.49 -14.01
C GLU A 195 -3.38 -16.03 -12.55
N ALA A 196 -3.88 -16.82 -11.60
CA ALA A 196 -3.79 -16.52 -10.17
C ALA A 196 -2.35 -16.54 -9.64
N LEU A 197 -1.53 -17.49 -10.11
CA LEU A 197 -0.11 -17.56 -9.79
C LEU A 197 0.62 -16.31 -10.29
N ASN A 198 0.35 -15.91 -11.54
CA ASN A 198 0.97 -14.72 -12.15
C ASN A 198 0.56 -13.43 -11.41
N VAL A 199 -0.71 -13.26 -11.06
CA VAL A 199 -1.18 -12.12 -10.25
C VAL A 199 -0.42 -12.04 -8.93
N GLY A 200 -0.31 -13.15 -8.20
CA GLY A 200 0.42 -13.19 -6.93
C GLY A 200 1.92 -12.90 -7.09
N MET A 201 2.55 -13.42 -8.14
CA MET A 201 3.96 -13.15 -8.46
C MET A 201 4.19 -11.68 -8.81
N MET A 202 3.38 -11.12 -9.71
CA MET A 202 3.47 -9.72 -10.13
C MET A 202 3.27 -8.77 -8.96
N PHE A 203 2.32 -9.05 -8.07
CA PHE A 203 2.13 -8.26 -6.86
C PHE A 203 3.38 -8.23 -5.98
N PHE A 204 3.95 -9.40 -5.71
CA PHE A 204 5.11 -9.52 -4.83
C PHE A 204 6.34 -8.84 -5.45
N ASP A 205 6.55 -9.01 -6.75
CA ASP A 205 7.64 -8.39 -7.50
C ASP A 205 7.54 -6.86 -7.48
N LEU A 206 6.38 -6.32 -7.85
CA LEU A 206 6.14 -4.88 -7.89
C LEU A 206 6.28 -4.24 -6.50
N LEU A 207 5.73 -4.87 -5.46
CA LEU A 207 5.87 -4.36 -4.09
C LEU A 207 7.34 -4.33 -3.68
N LYS A 208 8.10 -5.40 -3.92
CA LYS A 208 9.53 -5.47 -3.61
C LYS A 208 10.33 -4.40 -4.36
N GLN A 209 10.08 -4.26 -5.67
CA GLN A 209 10.78 -3.30 -6.52
C GLN A 209 10.51 -1.86 -6.07
N LEU A 210 9.24 -1.50 -5.88
CA LEU A 210 8.83 -0.14 -5.51
C LEU A 210 9.32 0.24 -4.11
N LEU A 211 9.29 -0.68 -3.14
CA LEU A 211 9.88 -0.44 -1.81
C LEU A 211 11.40 -0.23 -1.91
N GLY A 212 12.09 -1.02 -2.74
CA GLY A 212 13.52 -0.86 -3.02
C GLY A 212 13.86 0.48 -3.69
N GLN A 213 13.05 0.92 -4.65
CA GLN A 213 13.19 2.23 -5.30
C GLN A 213 12.94 3.37 -4.31
N ALA A 214 11.89 3.26 -3.48
CA ALA A 214 11.61 4.26 -2.45
C ALA A 214 12.73 4.39 -1.42
N ALA A 215 13.44 3.29 -1.10
CA ALA A 215 14.60 3.33 -0.22
C ALA A 215 15.75 4.17 -0.80
N GLN A 216 15.86 4.26 -2.14
CA GLN A 216 16.88 5.10 -2.80
C GLN A 216 16.68 6.60 -2.55
N PHE A 217 15.49 7.05 -2.14
CA PHE A 217 15.28 8.46 -1.74
C PHE A 217 16.13 8.91 -0.56
N PHE A 218 16.70 7.95 0.18
CA PHE A 218 17.55 8.16 1.35
C PHE A 218 19.03 7.90 1.03
N ARG A 219 19.41 7.90 -0.25
CA ARG A 219 20.80 7.91 -0.72
C ARG A 219 21.05 9.16 -1.56
N PRO A 220 21.93 10.10 -1.12
CA PRO A 220 22.72 10.07 0.11
C PRO A 220 21.87 10.30 1.37
N ALA A 221 22.48 10.19 2.55
CA ALA A 221 21.85 10.45 3.84
C ALA A 221 21.13 11.82 3.87
N ARG A 222 19.94 11.86 4.49
CA ARG A 222 19.12 13.07 4.61
C ARG A 222 18.72 13.31 6.06
N THR A 223 18.63 14.58 6.45
CA THR A 223 18.05 14.99 7.74
C THR A 223 16.60 15.40 7.52
N ILE A 224 15.69 14.78 8.27
CA ILE A 224 14.25 14.96 8.17
C ILE A 224 13.74 15.41 9.53
N ILE A 225 12.97 16.50 9.57
CA ILE A 225 12.28 16.92 10.79
C ILE A 225 10.90 16.29 10.79
N GLY A 226 10.64 15.40 11.75
CA GLY A 226 9.38 14.65 11.77
C GLY A 226 9.14 13.93 13.10
N ARG A 227 7.90 13.48 13.25
CA ARG A 227 7.53 12.55 14.32
C ARG A 227 7.89 11.14 13.86
N PHE A 228 8.64 10.43 14.70
CA PHE A 228 8.85 8.99 14.54
C PHE A 228 8.03 8.29 15.61
N SER A 229 6.97 7.59 15.19
CA SER A 229 6.02 7.00 16.12
C SER A 229 5.42 8.06 17.07
N LEU A 230 5.49 7.86 18.39
CA LEU A 230 4.95 8.77 19.41
C LEU A 230 5.92 9.85 19.90
N ASN A 231 7.10 9.97 19.28
CA ASN A 231 8.08 10.99 19.67
C ASN A 231 7.66 12.40 19.21
N PRO A 232 8.06 13.46 19.94
CA PRO A 232 7.90 14.84 19.45
C PRO A 232 8.67 15.03 18.13
N PRO A 233 8.26 16.00 17.29
CA PRO A 233 9.00 16.28 16.06
C PRO A 233 10.42 16.69 16.42
N MET A 234 11.40 16.10 15.74
CA MET A 234 12.83 16.32 15.97
C MET A 234 13.62 15.93 14.70
N PRO A 235 14.89 16.34 14.55
CA PRO A 235 15.68 15.96 13.39
C PRO A 235 16.15 14.49 13.46
N TRP A 236 15.93 13.76 12.38
CA TRP A 236 16.36 12.38 12.18
C TRP A 236 17.22 12.27 10.94
N THR A 237 18.31 11.52 11.01
CA THR A 237 19.13 11.16 9.86
C THR A 237 18.68 9.80 9.35
N VAL A 238 18.23 9.76 8.10
CA VAL A 238 17.87 8.53 7.39
C VAL A 238 18.87 8.31 6.27
N GLU A 239 19.40 7.09 6.17
CA GLU A 239 20.42 6.73 5.19
C GLU A 239 20.24 5.30 4.68
N LEU A 240 20.26 5.14 3.35
CA LEU A 240 20.56 3.89 2.69
C LEU A 240 22.04 3.88 2.27
N LYS A 241 22.83 3.00 2.87
CA LYS A 241 24.28 2.88 2.64
C LYS A 241 24.58 2.03 1.40
N GLU A 242 25.85 2.08 0.96
CA GLU A 242 26.29 1.35 -0.23
C GLU A 242 26.24 -0.17 -0.08
N ASP A 243 26.36 -0.67 1.15
CA ASP A 243 26.25 -2.10 1.49
C ASP A 243 24.78 -2.58 1.58
N GLY A 244 23.81 -1.70 1.29
CA GLY A 244 22.39 -1.98 1.37
C GLY A 244 21.80 -1.86 2.77
N SER A 245 22.62 -1.53 3.79
CA SER A 245 22.09 -1.27 5.13
C SER A 245 21.30 0.03 5.16
N PHE A 246 20.14 -0.01 5.80
CA PHE A 246 19.24 1.13 5.95
C PHE A 246 19.20 1.54 7.43
N SER A 247 19.37 2.82 7.72
CA SER A 247 19.46 3.31 9.08
C SER A 247 18.61 4.56 9.30
N ILE A 248 17.99 4.63 10.48
CA ILE A 248 17.28 5.79 11.01
C ILE A 248 17.93 6.10 12.36
N SER A 249 18.48 7.30 12.52
CA SER A 249 19.17 7.72 13.74
C SER A 249 18.82 9.16 14.11
N GLY A 250 18.98 9.53 15.37
CA GLY A 250 18.72 10.88 15.85
C GLY A 250 19.71 11.25 16.95
N SER A 251 20.21 12.49 16.93
CA SER A 251 21.18 13.00 17.91
C SER A 251 20.53 13.55 19.19
N SER A 252 19.21 13.39 19.34
CA SER A 252 18.38 13.85 20.47
C SER A 252 18.66 15.28 20.95
N PRO A 253 18.55 16.31 20.08
CA PRO A 253 18.69 17.71 20.50
C PRO A 253 17.44 18.24 21.24
N GLY A 254 16.39 17.43 21.40
CA GLY A 254 15.07 17.84 21.87
C GLY A 254 14.08 18.14 20.72
N PRO A 255 12.83 18.52 21.05
CA PRO A 255 11.81 18.84 20.06
C PRO A 255 12.20 20.02 19.15
N ARG A 256 11.97 19.87 17.85
CA ARG A 256 12.19 20.91 16.83
C ARG A 256 11.18 20.75 15.70
N THR A 257 10.65 21.85 15.22
CA THR A 257 9.88 21.93 13.96
C THR A 257 10.58 22.85 12.96
N ASP A 258 10.17 22.78 11.70
CA ASP A 258 10.50 23.75 10.66
C ASP A 258 9.24 24.10 9.84
N ALA A 259 9.38 25.05 8.92
CA ALA A 259 8.27 25.50 8.09
C ALA A 259 7.69 24.37 7.21
N THR A 260 8.51 23.40 6.80
CA THR A 260 8.06 22.27 5.98
C THR A 260 7.19 21.32 6.81
N PHE A 261 7.62 20.99 8.03
CA PHE A 261 6.84 20.20 8.98
C PHE A 261 5.51 20.90 9.32
N ASP A 262 5.56 22.19 9.67
CA ASP A 262 4.37 22.96 10.05
C ASP A 262 3.37 23.09 8.88
N ARG A 263 3.87 23.26 7.64
CA ARG A 263 3.05 23.24 6.42
C ARG A 263 2.37 21.89 6.26
N GLN A 264 3.13 20.80 6.38
CA GLN A 264 2.58 19.46 6.18
C GLN A 264 1.56 19.08 7.25
N GLU A 265 1.79 19.44 8.51
CA GLU A 265 0.82 19.21 9.60
C GLU A 265 -0.51 19.91 9.30
N ARG A 266 -0.48 21.13 8.76
CA ARG A 266 -1.70 21.86 8.35
C ARG A 266 -2.45 21.17 7.22
N ILE A 267 -1.74 20.65 6.21
CA ILE A 267 -2.34 19.89 5.11
C ILE A 267 -2.95 18.59 5.63
N ASN A 268 -2.19 17.84 6.44
CA ASN A 268 -2.62 16.57 7.03
C ASN A 268 -3.91 16.72 7.87
N ASN A 269 -4.01 17.80 8.66
CA ASN A 269 -5.23 18.13 9.41
C ASN A 269 -6.46 18.35 8.52
N ARG A 270 -6.25 18.82 7.28
CA ARG A 270 -7.32 19.04 6.29
C ARG A 270 -7.66 17.76 5.52
N LEU A 271 -6.71 16.84 5.39
CA LEU A 271 -6.93 15.53 4.76
C LEU A 271 -7.68 14.55 5.66
N GLY A 272 -7.55 14.68 6.99
CA GLY A 272 -8.34 13.89 7.94
C GLY A 272 -8.13 12.38 7.83
N GLY A 273 -6.92 11.96 7.44
CA GLY A 273 -6.57 10.54 7.27
C GLY A 273 -6.88 9.94 5.89
N ARG A 274 -7.04 10.78 4.87
CA ARG A 274 -7.31 10.38 3.47
C ARG A 274 -6.26 10.91 2.52
N VAL A 275 -6.18 10.34 1.32
CA VAL A 275 -5.29 10.86 0.27
C VAL A 275 -5.85 12.12 -0.39
N MET A 276 -7.15 12.35 -0.35
CA MET A 276 -7.79 13.49 -1.01
C MET A 276 -9.04 13.95 -0.26
N MET A 277 -9.27 15.27 -0.24
CA MET A 277 -10.47 15.91 0.29
C MET A 277 -10.85 17.10 -0.58
N ALA A 278 -12.12 17.18 -0.98
CA ALA A 278 -12.65 18.30 -1.76
C ALA A 278 -13.39 19.31 -0.86
N TYR A 279 -13.37 20.58 -1.24
CA TYR A 279 -14.03 21.68 -0.54
C TYR A 279 -14.86 22.49 -1.54
N ALA A 280 -16.17 22.64 -1.29
CA ALA A 280 -17.09 23.28 -2.24
C ALA A 280 -18.25 24.01 -1.55
N CYS A 281 -18.76 25.05 -2.22
CA CYS A 281 -19.99 25.74 -1.82
C CYS A 281 -21.28 25.04 -2.26
N SER A 282 -21.23 24.25 -3.33
CA SER A 282 -22.35 23.44 -3.81
C SER A 282 -21.84 22.16 -4.47
N PRO A 283 -22.21 20.96 -3.99
CA PRO A 283 -21.77 19.69 -4.58
C PRO A 283 -22.33 19.40 -5.99
N SER A 284 -23.39 20.11 -6.41
CA SER A 284 -24.18 19.75 -7.59
C SER A 284 -23.44 19.82 -8.92
N VAL A 285 -22.28 20.49 -8.97
CA VAL A 285 -21.47 20.67 -10.19
C VAL A 285 -20.50 19.50 -10.41
N TRP A 286 -20.45 18.52 -9.49
CA TRP A 286 -19.38 17.52 -9.45
C TRP A 286 -19.72 16.12 -9.95
N GLY A 287 -20.94 15.88 -10.41
CA GLY A 287 -21.41 14.52 -10.72
C GLY A 287 -20.50 13.75 -11.68
N ASP A 288 -20.18 14.36 -12.82
CA ASP A 288 -19.43 13.69 -13.89
C ASP A 288 -17.96 13.49 -13.50
N LEU A 289 -17.29 14.53 -13.02
CA LEU A 289 -15.88 14.43 -12.64
C LEU A 289 -15.65 13.57 -11.38
N GLN A 290 -16.60 13.55 -10.43
CA GLN A 290 -16.52 12.58 -9.33
C GLN A 290 -16.58 11.13 -9.82
N ALA A 291 -17.39 10.84 -10.85
CA ALA A 291 -17.46 9.51 -11.44
C ALA A 291 -16.15 9.15 -12.15
N GLU A 292 -15.52 10.09 -12.84
CA GLU A 292 -14.23 9.90 -13.51
C GLU A 292 -13.08 9.70 -12.51
N ILE A 293 -13.00 10.51 -11.46
CA ILE A 293 -12.02 10.33 -10.37
C ILE A 293 -12.20 8.96 -9.69
N ARG A 294 -13.46 8.53 -9.50
CA ARG A 294 -13.76 7.19 -8.97
C ARG A 294 -13.30 6.09 -9.92
N ALA A 295 -13.45 6.27 -11.23
CA ALA A 295 -12.95 5.32 -12.23
C ALA A 295 -11.42 5.22 -12.22
N LEU A 296 -10.70 6.27 -11.82
CA LEU A 296 -9.25 6.24 -11.56
C LEU A 296 -8.86 5.58 -10.24
N GLY A 297 -9.84 5.24 -9.40
CA GLY A 297 -9.62 4.52 -8.16
C GLY A 297 -9.59 5.37 -6.91
N PHE A 298 -10.14 6.59 -6.95
CA PHE A 298 -10.17 7.49 -5.81
C PHE A 298 -11.58 7.77 -5.33
N GLU A 299 -11.77 7.71 -4.02
CA GLU A 299 -12.96 8.24 -3.35
C GLU A 299 -12.61 9.55 -2.66
N VAL A 300 -13.15 10.65 -3.18
CA VAL A 300 -12.89 12.00 -2.66
C VAL A 300 -14.14 12.49 -1.92
N PRO A 301 -14.13 12.54 -0.58
CA PRO A 301 -15.19 13.17 0.18
C PRO A 301 -15.21 14.68 -0.04
N ILE A 302 -16.40 15.27 0.04
CA ILE A 302 -16.62 16.70 -0.10
C ILE A 302 -16.97 17.28 1.26
N VAL A 303 -16.24 18.33 1.67
CA VAL A 303 -16.61 19.19 2.78
C VAL A 303 -17.38 20.37 2.21
N GLU A 304 -18.68 20.42 2.52
CA GLU A 304 -19.51 21.56 2.18
C GLU A 304 -19.14 22.74 3.08
N LEU A 305 -18.79 23.86 2.45
CA LEU A 305 -18.49 25.13 3.10
C LEU A 305 -19.43 26.19 2.57
N ASP A 306 -19.81 27.18 3.37
CA ASP A 306 -20.42 28.37 2.80
C ASP A 306 -19.36 29.24 2.07
N ALA A 307 -19.82 30.25 1.31
CA ALA A 307 -18.94 31.13 0.54
C ALA A 307 -17.92 31.89 1.42
N THR A 308 -18.28 32.20 2.66
CA THR A 308 -17.38 32.89 3.60
C THR A 308 -16.30 31.93 4.09
N GLN A 309 -16.69 30.72 4.49
CA GLN A 309 -15.78 29.67 4.94
C GLN A 309 -14.80 29.24 3.84
N LEU A 310 -15.27 29.13 2.59
CA LEU A 310 -14.38 28.81 1.47
C LEU A 310 -13.37 29.93 1.22
N ALA A 311 -13.81 31.19 1.24
CA ALA A 311 -12.91 32.34 1.10
C ALA A 311 -11.89 32.41 2.25
N GLU A 312 -12.30 32.14 3.49
CA GLU A 312 -11.39 32.05 4.65
C GLU A 312 -10.35 30.92 4.48
N LEU A 313 -10.76 29.77 3.95
CA LEU A 313 -9.85 28.66 3.66
C LEU A 313 -8.82 29.06 2.59
N GLU A 314 -9.25 29.74 1.53
CA GLU A 314 -8.36 30.22 0.46
C GLU A 314 -7.35 31.25 0.97
N VAL A 315 -7.78 32.20 1.81
CA VAL A 315 -6.89 33.14 2.50
C VAL A 315 -5.88 32.38 3.37
N ALA A 316 -6.31 31.36 4.12
CA ALA A 316 -5.42 30.55 4.93
C ALA A 316 -4.42 29.74 4.09
N ILE A 317 -4.84 29.21 2.93
CA ILE A 317 -3.97 28.51 1.98
C ILE A 317 -2.87 29.45 1.50
N ALA A 318 -3.21 30.66 1.07
CA ALA A 318 -2.24 31.64 0.61
C ALA A 318 -1.30 32.09 1.74
N GLN A 319 -1.85 32.44 2.91
CA GLN A 319 -1.09 32.92 4.07
C GLN A 319 -0.05 31.90 4.56
N HIS A 320 -0.38 30.62 4.52
CA HIS A 320 0.48 29.55 5.02
C HIS A 320 1.22 28.78 3.90
N GLY A 321 1.10 29.22 2.64
CA GLY A 321 1.74 28.55 1.50
C GLY A 321 1.30 27.10 1.33
N LEU A 322 0.03 26.78 1.61
CA LEU A 322 -0.49 25.39 1.53
C LEU A 322 -0.80 24.96 0.09
N GLY A 323 -0.79 25.90 -0.86
CA GLY A 323 -0.97 25.60 -2.28
C GLY A 323 0.14 24.68 -2.79
N LYS A 324 -0.20 23.78 -3.70
CA LYS A 324 0.79 23.03 -4.50
C LYS A 324 1.46 23.95 -5.53
N HIS A 325 0.69 24.91 -6.04
CA HIS A 325 1.16 25.97 -6.94
C HIS A 325 1.16 27.33 -6.22
N PRO A 326 1.99 28.31 -6.66
CA PRO A 326 2.04 29.65 -6.06
C PRO A 326 0.71 30.38 -6.11
N GLU A 327 -0.04 30.20 -7.19
CA GLU A 327 -1.35 30.78 -7.42
C GLU A 327 -2.34 29.66 -7.74
N LEU A 328 -3.50 29.68 -7.07
CA LEU A 328 -4.61 28.79 -7.40
C LEU A 328 -5.42 29.42 -8.53
N PRO A 329 -5.84 28.65 -9.54
CA PRO A 329 -6.83 29.11 -10.52
C PRO A 329 -8.08 29.70 -9.83
N GLU A 330 -8.80 30.60 -10.51
CA GLU A 330 -10.04 31.17 -9.96
C GLU A 330 -11.19 30.15 -9.97
N GLU A 331 -11.24 29.30 -10.99
CA GLU A 331 -12.31 28.33 -11.22
C GLU A 331 -11.89 26.89 -10.89
N GLY A 332 -12.88 26.05 -10.60
CA GLY A 332 -12.70 24.64 -10.30
C GLY A 332 -12.87 24.29 -8.83
N LEU A 333 -12.90 23.00 -8.56
CA LEU A 333 -13.05 22.45 -7.22
C LEU A 333 -11.74 22.57 -6.45
N LEU A 334 -11.82 23.10 -5.23
CA LEU A 334 -10.67 23.14 -4.33
C LEU A 334 -10.42 21.74 -3.76
N LEU A 335 -9.28 21.15 -4.13
CA LEU A 335 -8.85 19.82 -3.71
C LEU A 335 -7.63 19.92 -2.81
N ALA A 336 -7.67 19.25 -1.66
CA ALA A 336 -6.51 19.01 -0.82
C ALA A 336 -5.92 17.63 -1.13
N MET A 337 -4.61 17.58 -1.30
CA MET A 337 -3.79 16.37 -1.43
C MET A 337 -2.56 16.47 -0.52
N PRO A 338 -1.82 15.38 -0.26
CA PRO A 338 -0.61 15.40 0.54
C PRO A 338 0.42 16.45 0.11
N GLN A 339 0.52 16.74 -1.19
CA GLN A 339 1.44 17.72 -1.74
C GLN A 339 1.00 19.18 -1.50
N GLY A 340 -0.29 19.42 -1.28
CA GLY A 340 -0.88 20.74 -1.11
C GLY A 340 -2.29 20.86 -1.69
N PHE A 341 -2.81 22.07 -1.65
CA PHE A 341 -4.09 22.44 -2.26
C PHE A 341 -3.91 22.78 -3.75
N CYS A 342 -4.86 22.36 -4.59
CA CYS A 342 -4.96 22.73 -6.00
C CYS A 342 -6.43 22.95 -6.38
N ARG A 343 -6.68 23.54 -7.56
CA ARG A 343 -8.02 23.55 -8.16
C ARG A 343 -8.08 22.61 -9.34
N ILE A 344 -9.15 21.83 -9.41
CA ILE A 344 -9.42 20.88 -10.49
C ILE A 344 -10.68 21.32 -11.23
N ALA A 345 -10.56 21.57 -12.53
CA ALA A 345 -11.70 21.96 -13.37
C ALA A 345 -12.28 20.78 -14.15
N ASP A 346 -11.43 19.82 -14.51
CA ASP A 346 -11.71 18.67 -15.36
C ASP A 346 -10.83 17.46 -14.97
N ILE A 347 -11.00 16.32 -15.64
CA ILE A 347 -10.20 15.12 -15.36
C ILE A 347 -8.73 15.25 -15.79
N ASP A 348 -8.45 16.04 -16.81
CA ASP A 348 -7.08 16.25 -17.30
C ASP A 348 -6.25 17.04 -16.28
N THR A 349 -6.84 18.09 -15.71
CA THR A 349 -6.27 18.82 -14.57
C THR A 349 -6.11 17.91 -13.36
N PHE A 350 -7.07 17.02 -13.07
CA PHE A 350 -6.89 16.03 -12.01
C PHE A 350 -5.70 15.10 -12.26
N HIS A 351 -5.57 14.58 -13.49
CA HIS A 351 -4.45 13.71 -13.88
C HIS A 351 -3.10 14.39 -13.74
N ALA A 352 -2.99 15.65 -14.17
CA ALA A 352 -1.76 16.44 -14.04
C ALA A 352 -1.34 16.67 -12.58
N GLU A 353 -2.29 16.56 -11.65
CA GLU A 353 -2.04 16.75 -10.23
C GLU A 353 -1.59 15.46 -9.49
N LEU A 354 -1.79 14.29 -10.10
CA LEU A 354 -1.34 13.01 -9.57
C LEU A 354 0.19 12.85 -9.70
N PRO A 355 0.81 12.00 -8.86
CA PRO A 355 2.22 11.64 -9.03
C PRO A 355 2.50 11.04 -10.42
N GLU A 356 3.65 11.34 -11.00
CA GLU A 356 4.07 10.72 -12.26
C GLU A 356 4.27 9.21 -12.07
N VAL A 357 3.86 8.45 -13.08
CA VAL A 357 3.92 6.98 -13.09
C VAL A 357 4.72 6.59 -14.32
N GLU A 358 5.90 6.01 -14.11
CA GLU A 358 6.68 5.42 -15.20
C GLU A 358 5.93 4.21 -15.77
N GLU A 359 5.96 4.07 -17.10
CA GLU A 359 5.36 2.90 -17.75
C GLU A 359 6.08 1.62 -17.30
N LEU A 360 5.28 0.66 -16.84
CA LEU A 360 5.79 -0.64 -16.44
C LEU A 360 6.08 -1.49 -17.68
N GLU A 361 7.35 -1.83 -17.90
CA GLU A 361 7.73 -2.85 -18.88
C GLU A 361 7.58 -4.24 -18.27
N ILE A 362 6.52 -4.98 -18.63
CA ILE A 362 6.32 -6.36 -18.20
C ILE A 362 7.07 -7.29 -19.17
N SER A 363 8.18 -7.85 -18.72
CA SER A 363 9.03 -8.79 -19.49
C SER A 363 8.55 -10.23 -19.46
#